data_AF-A0A7S0VV10-F1
#
_entry.id   AF-A0A7S0VV10-F1
#
_cell.length_a   1.000
_cell.length_b   1.000
_cell.length_c   1.000
_cell.angle_alpha   90.00
_cell.angle_beta   90.00
_cell.angle_gamma   90.00
#
_symmetry.space_group_name_H-M   'P 1'
#
loop_
_entity.id
_entity.type
_entity.pdbx_description
1 polymer ?
#
loop_
_entity_poly.entity_id
_entity_poly.type
_entity_poly.pdbx_seq_one_letter_code
_entity_poly.pdbx_strand_id
1 'polypeptide(L)'
;GMGADAVCPYMCYDALFRTRDEGRLPLNYTDDELTERVKAAFDYGVRKTMAKMGISTLQSYRGAQIFEALGVHKDIMDRAFTGTPSRIGGINFDQVLTDLLK
;
A
#
# COMPACT_ATOMS: atom_id res chain seq x y z
N GLY A 1 1.92 3.55 -8.83
CA GLY A 1 1.87 4.68 -7.89
C GLY A 1 3.21 5.38 -7.80
N MET A 2 4.09 4.92 -6.89
CA MET A 2 5.30 5.66 -6.49
C MET A 2 6.64 5.00 -6.88
N GLY A 3 6.63 3.98 -7.75
CA GLY A 3 7.86 3.44 -8.36
C GLY A 3 8.04 1.93 -8.28
N ALA A 4 7.40 1.24 -7.32
CA ALA A 4 7.49 -0.21 -7.17
C ALA A 4 6.95 -0.98 -8.39
N ASP A 5 7.67 -2.04 -8.78
CA ASP A 5 7.28 -2.99 -9.83
C ASP A 5 6.35 -4.09 -9.33
N ALA A 6 6.65 -4.62 -8.15
CA ALA A 6 5.91 -5.69 -7.50
C ALA A 6 5.98 -5.52 -5.99
N VAL A 7 5.01 -6.07 -5.27
CA VAL A 7 4.95 -6.08 -3.80
C VAL A 7 4.59 -7.49 -3.35
N CYS A 8 5.36 -8.04 -2.41
CA CYS A 8 5.06 -9.30 -1.74
C CYS A 8 4.56 -9.00 -0.32
N PRO A 9 3.24 -9.09 -0.05
CA PRO A 9 2.69 -8.78 1.27
C PRO A 9 2.76 -10.00 2.22
N TYR A 10 3.97 -10.52 2.46
CA TYR A 10 4.20 -11.76 3.23
C TYR A 10 3.50 -11.76 4.60
N MET A 11 3.63 -10.68 5.37
CA MET A 11 3.05 -10.57 6.71
C MET A 11 1.52 -10.57 6.70
N CYS A 12 0.89 -10.12 5.59
CA CYS A 12 -0.55 -10.19 5.44
C CYS A 12 -1.02 -11.64 5.33
N TYR A 13 -0.31 -12.47 4.57
CA TYR A 13 -0.60 -13.91 4.45
C TYR A 13 -0.41 -14.62 5.80
N ASP A 14 0.71 -14.38 6.48
CA ASP A 14 0.96 -14.97 7.80
C ASP A 14 -0.13 -14.59 8.82
N ALA A 15 -0.55 -13.33 8.83
CA ALA A 15 -1.63 -12.87 9.70
C ALA A 15 -2.96 -13.57 9.40
N LEU A 16 -3.28 -13.84 8.12
CA LEU A 16 -4.49 -14.54 7.72
C LEU A 16 -4.49 -16.02 8.12
N PHE A 17 -3.38 -16.70 7.90
CA PHE A 17 -3.22 -18.11 8.30
C PHE A 17 -3.38 -18.24 9.81
N ARG A 18 -2.71 -17.37 10.57
CA ARG A 18 -2.86 -17.32 12.02
C ARG A 18 -4.30 -17.00 12.45
N THR A 19 -4.97 -16.07 11.78
CA THR A 19 -6.38 -15.74 12.07
C THR A 19 -7.30 -16.94 11.86
N ARG A 20 -7.05 -17.76 10.83
CA ARG A 20 -7.74 -19.04 10.65
C ARG A 20 -7.42 -20.00 11.78
N ASP A 21 -6.14 -20.19 12.11
CA ASP A 21 -5.70 -21.15 13.13
C ASP A 21 -6.25 -20.81 14.54
N GLU A 22 -6.46 -19.52 14.80
CA GLU A 22 -7.13 -19.01 16.00
C GLU A 22 -8.67 -19.18 15.97
N GLY A 23 -9.23 -19.81 14.94
CA GLY A 23 -10.66 -20.09 14.79
C GLY A 23 -11.52 -18.88 14.42
N ARG A 24 -10.90 -17.76 14.01
CA ARG A 24 -11.60 -16.52 13.65
C ARG A 24 -12.02 -16.49 12.17
N LEU A 25 -11.55 -17.45 11.38
CA LEU A 25 -12.01 -17.75 10.02
C LEU A 25 -12.39 -19.24 9.95
N PRO A 26 -13.28 -19.63 9.02
CA PRO A 26 -13.60 -21.03 8.76
C PRO A 26 -12.34 -21.88 8.55
N LEU A 27 -12.20 -22.94 9.37
CA LEU A 27 -11.02 -23.82 9.38
C LEU A 27 -10.85 -24.65 8.10
N ASN A 28 -11.89 -24.75 7.28
CA ASN A 28 -11.85 -25.46 6.02
C ASN A 28 -11.14 -24.69 4.91
N TYR A 29 -10.74 -23.43 5.14
CA TYR A 29 -9.96 -22.68 4.17
C TYR A 29 -8.50 -23.14 4.14
N THR A 30 -8.04 -23.51 2.95
CA THR A 30 -6.63 -23.82 2.72
C THR A 30 -5.80 -22.53 2.62
N ASP A 31 -4.48 -22.66 2.81
CA ASP A 31 -3.55 -21.53 2.63
C ASP A 31 -3.64 -20.94 1.21
N ASP A 32 -3.77 -21.81 0.20
CA ASP A 32 -3.91 -21.41 -1.21
C ASP A 32 -5.21 -20.63 -1.45
N GLU A 33 -6.34 -21.10 -0.92
CA GLU A 33 -7.63 -20.42 -1.06
C GLU A 33 -7.62 -19.03 -0.42
N LEU A 34 -7.02 -18.89 0.77
CA LEU A 34 -6.88 -17.60 1.45
C LEU A 34 -5.98 -16.66 0.65
N THR A 35 -4.86 -17.19 0.16
CA THR A 35 -3.89 -16.43 -0.64
C THR A 35 -4.53 -15.89 -1.93
N GLU A 36 -5.22 -16.74 -2.69
CA GLU A 36 -5.86 -16.33 -3.95
C GLU A 36 -6.99 -15.32 -3.75
N ARG A 37 -7.79 -15.47 -2.69
CA ARG A 37 -8.84 -14.49 -2.36
C ARG A 37 -8.26 -13.12 -2.05
N VAL A 38 -7.15 -13.08 -1.32
CA VAL A 38 -6.49 -11.82 -0.93
C VAL A 38 -5.80 -11.16 -2.12
N LYS A 39 -5.13 -11.96 -2.97
CA LYS A 39 -4.62 -11.46 -4.27
C LYS A 39 -5.73 -10.85 -5.12
N ALA A 40 -6.86 -11.55 -5.27
CA ALA A 40 -7.99 -11.04 -6.04
C ALA A 40 -8.56 -9.73 -5.45
N ALA A 41 -8.60 -9.61 -4.12
CA ALA A 41 -9.00 -8.38 -3.45
C ALA A 41 -8.02 -7.22 -3.70
N PHE A 42 -6.70 -7.48 -3.64
CA PHE A 42 -5.69 -6.49 -3.98
C PHE A 42 -5.77 -6.07 -5.46
N ASP A 43 -5.90 -7.02 -6.39
CA ASP A 43 -6.07 -6.74 -7.82
C ASP A 43 -7.31 -5.90 -8.10
N TYR A 44 -8.42 -6.18 -7.43
CA TYR A 44 -9.62 -5.36 -7.52
C TYR A 44 -9.38 -3.95 -6.96
N GLY A 45 -8.75 -3.83 -5.79
CA GLY A 45 -8.46 -2.54 -5.16
C GLY A 45 -7.55 -1.63 -6.00
N VAL A 46 -6.50 -2.19 -6.58
CA VAL A 46 -5.57 -1.47 -7.47
C VAL A 46 -6.31 -1.03 -8.74
N ARG A 47 -7.03 -1.93 -9.41
CA ARG A 47 -7.83 -1.58 -10.61
C ARG A 47 -8.87 -0.51 -10.31
N LYS A 48 -9.55 -0.59 -9.17
CA LYS A 48 -10.54 0.41 -8.74
C LYS A 48 -9.90 1.78 -8.54
N THR A 49 -8.71 1.83 -7.95
CA THR A 49 -7.96 3.08 -7.76
C THR A 49 -7.51 3.67 -9.10
N MET A 50 -6.99 2.85 -10.01
CA MET A 50 -6.61 3.27 -11.37
C MET A 50 -7.81 3.81 -12.16
N ALA A 51 -8.96 3.12 -12.07
CA ALA A 51 -10.18 3.47 -12.77
C ALA A 51 -10.73 4.85 -12.37
N LYS A 52 -10.55 5.28 -11.12
CA LYS A 52 -10.94 6.63 -10.66
C LYS A 52 -10.27 7.75 -11.45
N MET A 53 -9.07 7.48 -11.97
CA MET A 53 -8.26 8.44 -12.74
C MET A 53 -8.28 8.14 -14.24
N GLY A 54 -9.10 7.18 -14.69
CA GLY A 54 -9.19 6.77 -16.09
C GLY A 54 -7.97 6.01 -16.62
N ILE A 55 -7.10 5.49 -15.74
CA ILE A 55 -5.90 4.75 -16.15
C ILE A 55 -6.27 3.28 -16.39
N SER A 56 -5.93 2.76 -17.57
CA SER A 56 -6.27 1.40 -18.00
C SER A 56 -5.11 0.39 -17.92
N THR A 57 -3.86 0.85 -17.80
CA THR A 57 -2.68 -0.03 -17.76
C THR A 57 -1.85 0.20 -16.50
N LEU A 58 -1.32 -0.89 -15.92
CA LEU A 58 -0.48 -0.81 -14.72
C LEU A 58 0.83 -0.07 -15.00
N GLN A 59 1.39 -0.23 -16.20
CA GLN A 59 2.59 0.47 -16.65
C GLN A 59 2.42 1.99 -16.62
N SER A 60 1.29 2.52 -17.09
CA SER A 60 0.99 3.96 -17.02
C SER A 60 0.72 4.43 -15.59
N TYR A 61 0.29 3.54 -14.69
CA TYR A 61 0.11 3.86 -13.27
C TYR A 61 1.43 3.86 -12.47
N ARG A 62 2.44 3.11 -12.91
CA ARG A 62 3.74 3.01 -12.25
C ARG A 62 4.48 4.35 -12.36
N GLY A 63 4.91 4.90 -11.21
CA GLY A 63 5.61 6.18 -11.16
C GLY A 63 4.77 7.42 -11.49
N ALA A 64 3.47 7.28 -11.78
CA ALA A 64 2.63 8.41 -12.18
C ALA A 64 2.39 9.45 -11.07
N GLN A 65 2.67 9.11 -9.80
CA GLN A 65 2.55 10.02 -8.65
C GLN A 65 1.19 10.74 -8.57
N ILE A 66 0.10 10.05 -8.89
CA ILE A 66 -1.28 10.60 -8.89
C ILE A 66 -1.89 10.71 -7.48
N PHE A 67 -1.07 11.14 -6.52
CA PHE A 67 -1.43 11.36 -5.13
C PHE A 67 -1.10 12.79 -4.73
N GLU A 68 -1.76 13.30 -3.69
CA GLU A 68 -1.39 14.54 -3.02
C GLU A 68 -0.95 14.18 -1.59
N ALA A 69 0.22 14.66 -1.19
CA ALA A 69 0.72 14.45 0.16
C ALA A 69 0.23 15.57 1.08
N LEU A 70 -0.38 15.20 2.20
CA LEU A 70 -0.88 16.14 3.21
C LEU A 70 -0.17 15.90 4.54
N GLY A 71 0.39 16.96 5.12
CA GLY A 71 1.02 16.88 6.44
C GLY A 71 2.41 16.25 6.43
N VAL A 72 3.13 16.29 5.31
CA VAL A 72 4.48 15.74 5.17
C VAL A 72 5.46 16.88 4.95
N HIS A 73 6.54 16.93 5.72
CA HIS A 73 7.54 17.98 5.61
C HIS A 73 8.27 17.92 4.25
N LYS A 74 8.72 19.09 3.78
CA LYS A 74 9.40 19.25 2.50
C LYS A 74 10.64 18.36 2.38
N ASP A 75 11.40 18.16 3.45
CA ASP A 75 12.61 17.33 3.42
C ASP A 75 12.31 15.87 3.03
N ILE A 76 11.18 15.32 3.51
CA ILE A 76 10.74 13.97 3.13
C ILE A 76 10.27 13.97 1.68
N MET A 77 9.47 14.96 1.30
CA MET A 77 8.95 15.07 -0.07
C MET A 77 10.07 15.18 -1.09
N ASP A 78 11.06 16.04 -0.84
CA ASP A 78 12.20 16.25 -1.75
C ASP A 78 13.08 15.00 -1.84
N ARG A 79 13.21 14.21 -0.77
CA ARG A 79 14.05 13.01 -0.74
C ARG A 79 13.39 11.75 -1.29
N ALA A 80 12.10 11.53 -0.99
CA ALA A 80 11.42 10.25 -1.20
C ALA A 80 10.25 10.31 -2.19
N PHE A 81 9.64 11.48 -2.37
CA PHE A 81 8.42 11.64 -3.18
C PHE A 81 8.50 12.87 -4.10
N THR A 82 9.70 13.13 -4.65
CA THR A 82 9.99 14.31 -5.46
C THR A 82 9.00 14.43 -6.62
N GLY A 83 8.42 15.62 -6.80
CA GLY A 83 7.41 15.88 -7.83
C GLY A 83 5.96 15.67 -7.39
N THR A 84 5.72 15.07 -6.22
CA THR A 84 4.36 14.92 -5.67
C THR A 84 3.93 16.22 -4.97
N PRO A 85 2.74 16.78 -5.28
CA PRO A 85 2.24 17.98 -4.61
C PRO A 85 2.08 17.77 -3.10
N SER A 86 2.54 18.74 -2.31
CA SER A 86 2.26 18.83 -0.88
C SER A 86 2.08 20.28 -0.46
N ARG A 87 0.82 20.68 -0.25
CA ARG A 87 0.45 22.08 0.06
C ARG A 87 0.54 22.40 1.54
N ILE A 88 0.36 21.38 2.38
CA ILE A 88 0.38 21.49 3.83
C ILE A 88 1.57 20.67 4.32
N GLY A 89 2.59 21.36 4.84
CA GLY A 89 3.74 20.71 5.47
C GLY A 89 3.34 20.02 6.78
N GLY A 90 4.22 19.21 7.33
CA GLY A 90 3.96 18.54 8.60
C GLY A 90 5.16 17.75 9.08
N ILE A 91 5.00 16.43 9.20
CA ILE A 91 5.96 15.60 9.91
C ILE A 91 7.31 15.49 9.18
N ASN A 92 8.40 15.53 9.94
CA ASN A 92 9.76 15.35 9.43
C ASN A 92 10.32 13.94 9.73
N PHE A 93 11.53 13.64 9.25
CA PHE A 93 12.14 12.32 9.44
C PHE A 93 12.31 11.94 10.92
N ASP A 94 12.65 12.90 11.80
CA ASP A 94 12.83 12.65 13.22
C ASP A 94 11.51 12.23 13.90
N GLN A 95 10.41 12.88 13.52
CA GLN A 95 9.07 12.55 14.03
C GLN A 95 8.60 11.19 13.52
N VAL A 96 8.86 10.87 12.23
CA VAL A 96 8.58 9.54 11.68
C VAL A 96 9.37 8.47 12.41
N LEU A 97 10.67 8.69 12.65
CA LEU A 97 11.51 7.75 13.39
C LEU A 97 11.04 7.58 14.84
N THR A 98 10.67 8.68 15.50
CA THR A 98 10.14 8.64 16.86
C THR A 98 8.85 7.81 16.93
N ASP A 99 7.99 7.88 15.91
CA ASP A 99 6.75 7.11 15.86
C ASP A 99 6.99 5.62 15.58
N LEU A 100 7.96 5.30 14.71
CA LEU A 100 8.35 3.92 14.41
C LEU A 100 8.96 3.16 15.60
N LEU A 101 9.54 3.88 16.57
CA LEU A 101 10.18 3.31 17.76
C LEU A 101 9.25 3.20 18.97
N LYS A 102 8.01 3.69 18.87
CA LYS A 102 7.00 3.51 19.91
C LYS A 102 6.37 2.13 19.82
#